data_AF-A0A5K1A4B3-F1
#
_entry.id   AF-A0A5K1A4B3-F1
#
_cell.length_a   1.000
_cell.length_b   1.000
_cell.length_c   1.000
_cell.angle_alpha   90.00
_cell.angle_beta   90.00
_cell.angle_gamma   90.00
#
_symmetry.space_group_name_H-M   'P 1'
#
loop_
_entity.id
_entity.type
_entity.pdbx_description
1 polymer ?
#
loop_
_entity_poly.entity_id
_entity_poly.type
_entity_poly.pdbx_seq_one_letter_code
_entity_poly.pdbx_strand_id
1 'polypeptide(L)'
;MPFQVDEGVRTRTKSCDIYLWDAYEATKDAHAICILTEWDEFKNLDYQRMYDNMQKPAFVFDGRNVVDTEHLRNIGFIVYSIGKPLDPWLKDMPVMA
;
A
#
# COMPACT_ATOMS: atom_id res chain seq x y z
N MET A 1 -31.31 -16.81 19.72
CA MET A 1 -30.50 -17.92 19.18
C MET A 1 -29.09 -17.39 19.01
N PRO A 2 -28.08 -17.93 19.71
CA PRO A 2 -26.71 -17.49 19.50
C PRO A 2 -26.21 -18.00 18.16
N PHE A 3 -25.55 -17.11 17.43
CA PHE A 3 -24.87 -17.36 16.17
C PHE A 3 -23.74 -18.38 16.41
N GLN A 4 -23.86 -19.57 15.83
CA GLN A 4 -22.86 -20.63 15.90
C GLN A 4 -21.69 -20.25 14.97
N VAL A 5 -20.49 -20.18 15.54
CA VAL A 5 -19.24 -20.01 14.80
C VAL A 5 -18.87 -21.37 14.21
N ASP A 6 -18.82 -21.48 12.89
CA ASP A 6 -18.46 -22.73 12.21
C ASP A 6 -16.99 -23.07 12.49
N GLU A 7 -16.76 -24.21 13.15
CA GLU A 7 -15.44 -24.81 13.32
C GLU A 7 -14.99 -25.44 12.00
N GLY A 8 -14.13 -24.77 11.22
CA GLY A 8 -13.42 -25.46 10.16
C GLY A 8 -12.86 -24.64 9.02
N VAL A 9 -11.75 -23.91 9.24
CA VAL A 9 -10.57 -23.86 8.35
C VAL A 9 -9.40 -23.37 9.21
N ARG A 10 -8.55 -24.27 9.71
CA ARG A 10 -7.31 -23.89 10.40
C ARG A 10 -6.22 -23.62 9.37
N THR A 11 -6.28 -22.46 8.70
CA THR A 11 -5.14 -21.94 7.95
C THR A 11 -4.01 -21.67 8.95
N ARG A 12 -2.90 -22.39 8.80
CA ARG A 12 -1.67 -22.10 9.56
C ARG A 12 -1.05 -20.80 9.02
N THR A 13 -1.68 -19.68 9.30
CA THR A 13 -1.05 -18.37 9.10
C THR A 13 -0.16 -18.15 10.31
N LYS A 14 1.16 -18.31 10.14
CA LYS A 14 2.09 -17.68 11.07
C LYS A 14 1.92 -16.17 10.86
N SER A 15 1.13 -15.50 11.69
CA SER A 15 1.13 -14.04 11.69
C SER A 15 2.42 -13.55 12.32
N CYS A 16 3.07 -12.60 11.68
CA CYS A 16 4.18 -11.84 12.23
C CYS A 16 3.69 -10.40 12.26
N ASP A 17 3.00 -10.06 13.36
CA ASP A 17 2.38 -8.76 13.53
C ASP A 17 3.40 -7.83 14.18
N ILE A 18 4.15 -7.11 13.34
CA ILE A 18 5.12 -6.10 13.79
C ILE A 18 4.41 -4.75 13.76
N TYR A 19 4.35 -4.08 14.91
CA TYR A 19 3.84 -2.72 15.04
C TYR A 19 5.00 -1.76 15.23
N LEU A 20 5.02 -0.70 14.43
CA LEU A 20 6.03 0.36 14.49
C LEU A 20 5.32 1.69 14.72
N TRP A 21 6.00 2.58 15.44
CA TRP A 21 5.47 3.90 15.77
C TRP A 21 5.84 4.97 14.72
N ASP A 22 6.74 4.64 13.80
CA ASP A 22 7.18 5.51 12.72
C ASP A 22 6.86 4.90 11.34
N ALA A 23 6.15 5.67 10.51
CA ALA A 23 5.83 5.29 9.13
C ALA A 23 7.08 5.09 8.26
N TYR A 24 8.18 5.82 8.53
CA TYR A 24 9.42 5.66 7.77
C TYR A 24 10.09 4.32 8.06
N GLU A 25 10.05 3.86 9.31
CA GLU A 25 10.56 2.53 9.68
C GLU A 25 9.65 1.43 9.12
N ALA A 26 8.33 1.62 9.17
CA ALA A 26 7.37 0.66 8.66
C ALA A 26 7.48 0.40 7.15
N THR A 27 8.03 1.36 6.41
CA THR A 27 8.19 1.27 4.95
C THR A 27 9.59 0.89 4.51
N LYS A 28 10.54 0.80 5.44
CA LYS A 28 11.89 0.33 5.12
C LYS A 28 11.84 -1.10 4.61
N ASP A 29 12.49 -1.34 3.47
CA ASP A 29 12.53 -2.65 2.78
C ASP A 29 11.14 -3.21 2.38
N ALA A 30 10.08 -2.40 2.49
CA ALA A 30 8.75 -2.77 2.04
C ALA A 30 8.67 -2.72 0.51
N HIS A 31 7.86 -3.60 -0.07
CA HIS A 31 7.54 -3.57 -1.51
C HIS A 31 6.33 -2.69 -1.80
N ALA A 32 5.42 -2.56 -0.83
CA ALA A 32 4.16 -1.87 -1.00
C ALA A 32 3.73 -1.13 0.28
N ILE A 33 3.02 -0.04 0.09
CA ILE A 33 2.32 0.71 1.14
C ILE A 33 0.82 0.56 0.91
N CYS A 34 0.06 0.25 1.96
CA CYS A 34 -1.40 0.21 1.93
C CYS A 34 -1.97 1.23 2.91
N ILE A 35 -2.65 2.26 2.40
CA ILE A 35 -3.32 3.27 3.22
C ILE A 35 -4.76 2.84 3.43
N LEU A 36 -5.06 2.44 4.67
CA LEU A 36 -6.35 1.87 5.06
C LEU A 36 -7.18 2.83 5.92
N THR A 37 -6.60 3.94 6.36
CA THR A 37 -7.22 4.96 7.22
C THR A 37 -6.93 6.36 6.71
N GLU A 38 -7.86 7.28 6.91
CA GLU A 38 -7.86 8.64 6.36
C GLU A 38 -7.15 9.68 7.23
N TRP A 39 -6.08 9.30 7.94
CA TRP A 39 -5.37 10.26 8.79
C TRP A 39 -4.65 11.31 7.95
N ASP A 40 -4.84 12.59 8.31
CA ASP A 40 -4.21 13.74 7.63
C ASP A 40 -2.67 13.68 7.66
N GLU A 41 -2.10 12.95 8.62
CA GLU A 41 -0.66 12.73 8.71
C GLU A 41 -0.07 12.12 7.42
N PHE A 42 -0.79 11.18 6.79
CA PHE A 42 -0.34 10.54 5.55
C PHE A 42 -0.24 11.51 4.38
N LYS A 43 -0.95 12.64 4.40
CA LYS A 43 -0.87 13.64 3.31
C LYS A 43 0.48 14.34 3.25
N ASN A 44 1.16 14.46 4.40
CA ASN A 44 2.33 15.31 4.56
C ASN A 44 3.62 14.52 4.82
N LEU A 45 3.60 13.20 4.64
CA LEU A 45 4.81 12.37 4.77
C LEU A 45 5.79 12.65 3.63
N ASP A 46 7.09 12.49 3.93
CA ASP A 46 8.14 12.55 2.92
C ASP A 46 8.20 11.24 2.13
N TYR A 47 7.37 11.19 1.08
CA TYR A 47 7.28 10.03 0.20
C TYR A 47 8.55 9.79 -0.62
N GLN A 48 9.38 10.81 -0.86
CA GLN A 48 10.67 10.62 -1.53
C GLN A 48 11.60 9.81 -0.63
N ARG A 49 11.71 10.19 0.65
CA ARG A 49 12.49 9.43 1.63
C ARG A 49 11.99 7.99 1.76
N MET A 50 10.68 7.77 1.75
CA MET A 50 10.11 6.42 1.81
C MET A 50 10.48 5.62 0.56
N TYR A 51 10.31 6.19 -0.63
CA TYR A 51 10.64 5.56 -1.91
C TYR A 51 12.10 5.10 -1.96
N ASP A 52 13.03 5.96 -1.52
CA ASP A 52 14.46 5.67 -1.55
C ASP A 52 14.80 4.43 -0.70
N ASN A 53 14.08 4.20 0.40
CA ASN A 53 14.29 3.11 1.35
C ASN A 53 13.42 1.86 1.10
N MET A 54 12.50 1.89 0.13
CA MET A 54 11.66 0.77 -0.26
C MET A 54 12.32 -0.16 -1.28
N GLN A 55 11.78 -1.36 -1.45
CA GLN A 55 12.16 -2.28 -2.53
C GLN A 55 11.49 -1.86 -3.85
N LYS A 56 12.19 -2.07 -4.97
CA LYS A 56 11.74 -1.65 -6.31
C LYS A 56 11.30 -2.88 -7.13
N PRO A 57 10.18 -2.83 -7.85
CA PRO A 57 9.24 -1.69 -7.97
C PRO A 57 8.46 -1.42 -6.66
N ALA A 58 8.25 -0.14 -6.34
CA ALA A 58 7.56 0.28 -5.13
C ALA A 58 6.08 0.62 -5.43
N PHE A 59 5.16 0.01 -4.69
CA PHE A 59 3.72 0.16 -4.89
C PHE A 59 3.05 0.98 -3.78
N VAL A 60 2.02 1.74 -4.15
CA VAL A 60 1.12 2.40 -3.20
C VAL A 60 -0.32 2.03 -3.53
N PHE A 61 -1.03 1.51 -2.52
CA PHE A 61 -2.46 1.23 -2.56
C PHE A 61 -3.18 2.20 -1.64
N ASP A 62 -3.86 3.18 -2.21
CA ASP A 62 -4.65 4.14 -1.46
C ASP A 62 -6.14 3.79 -1.51
N GLY A 63 -6.62 3.17 -0.43
CA GLY A 63 -8.03 2.81 -0.27
C GLY A 63 -8.91 3.96 0.24
N ARG A 64 -8.32 5.10 0.62
CA ARG A 64 -9.03 6.23 1.22
C ARG A 64 -8.93 7.52 0.40
N ASN A 65 -8.17 7.49 -0.71
CA ASN A 65 -7.94 8.62 -1.61
C ASN A 65 -7.41 9.86 -0.86
N VAL A 66 -6.41 9.63 0.00
CA VAL A 66 -5.78 10.60 0.89
C VAL A 66 -4.56 11.23 0.24
N VAL A 67 -3.80 10.46 -0.57
CA VAL A 67 -2.51 10.91 -1.09
C VAL A 67 -2.61 11.55 -2.47
N ASP A 68 -1.68 12.43 -2.77
CA ASP A 68 -1.53 12.98 -4.12
C ASP A 68 -0.94 11.92 -5.05
N THR A 69 -1.82 11.32 -5.84
CA THR A 69 -1.48 10.26 -6.81
C THR A 69 -0.52 10.76 -7.88
N GLU A 70 -0.65 11.99 -8.36
CA GLU A 70 0.23 12.53 -9.41
C GLU A 70 1.63 12.79 -8.86
N HIS A 71 1.71 13.36 -7.66
CA HIS A 71 2.98 13.57 -6.98
C HIS A 71 3.75 12.25 -6.76
N LEU A 72 3.08 11.22 -6.26
CA LEU A 72 3.68 9.90 -6.03
C LEU A 72 4.17 9.23 -7.32
N ARG A 73 3.40 9.37 -8.40
CA ARG A 73 3.80 8.87 -9.73
C ARG A 73 5.05 9.57 -10.26
N ASN A 74 5.15 10.89 -10.05
CA ASN A 74 6.33 11.66 -10.43
C ASN A 74 7.59 11.24 -9.66
N ILE A 75 7.45 10.80 -8.40
CA ILE A 75 8.55 10.20 -7.62
C ILE A 75 8.99 8.85 -8.23
N GLY A 76 8.04 8.10 -8.80
CA GLY A 76 8.29 6.79 -9.40
C GLY A 76 7.55 5.63 -8.72
N PHE A 77 6.58 5.93 -7.84
CA PHE A 77 5.68 4.91 -7.29
C PHE A 77 4.68 4.43 -8.35
N ILE A 78 4.33 3.16 -8.24
CA ILE A 78 3.18 2.60 -8.95
C ILE A 78 1.96 2.75 -8.03
N VAL A 79 1.04 3.64 -8.39
CA VAL A 79 -0.08 4.03 -7.51
C VAL A 79 -1.42 3.49 -8.00
N TYR A 80 -2.08 2.74 -7.11
CA TYR A 80 -3.45 2.29 -7.21
C TYR A 80 -4.31 3.08 -6.22
N SER A 81 -5.20 3.93 -6.73
CA SER A 81 -6.16 4.66 -5.90
C SER A 81 -7.58 4.46 -6.41
N ILE A 82 -8.53 4.34 -5.49
CA ILE A 82 -9.94 4.10 -5.82
C ILE A 82 -10.49 5.26 -6.64
N GLY A 83 -11.11 4.95 -7.79
CA GLY A 83 -11.73 5.95 -8.66
C GLY A 83 -10.73 6.81 -9.46
N LYS A 84 -9.44 6.49 -9.43
CA LYS A 84 -8.39 7.18 -10.21
C LYS A 84 -7.93 6.30 -11.38
N PRO A 85 -7.58 6.88 -12.54
CA PRO A 85 -7.02 6.12 -13.64
C PRO A 85 -5.66 5.54 -13.24
N LEU A 86 -5.39 4.30 -13.67
CA LEU A 86 -4.06 3.68 -13.55
C LEU A 86 -3.01 4.48 -14.34
N ASP A 87 -1.75 4.31 -13.96
CA ASP A 87 -0.62 4.83 -14.72
C ASP A 87 -0.72 4.43 -16.19
N PRO A 88 -0.47 5.37 -17.13
CA PRO A 88 -0.53 5.07 -18.56
C PRO A 88 0.34 3.87 -18.95
N TRP A 89 1.56 3.79 -18.41
CA TRP A 89 2.48 2.67 -18.65
C TRP A 89 1.89 1.30 -18.26
N LEU A 90 1.07 1.25 -17.20
CA LEU A 90 0.42 0.02 -16.75
C LEU A 90 -0.67 -0.47 -17.71
N LYS A 91 -1.33 0.46 -18.42
CA LYS A 91 -2.36 0.12 -19.41
C LYS A 91 -1.76 -0.52 -20.66
N ASP A 92 -0.55 -0.12 -21.01
CA ASP A 92 0.17 -0.58 -22.20
C ASP A 92 1.08 -1.79 -21.89
N MET A 93 1.14 -2.23 -20.63
CA MET A 93 1.98 -3.35 -20.23
C MET A 93 1.41 -4.65 -20.83
N PRO A 94 2.17 -5.36 -21.70
CA PRO A 94 1.72 -6.64 -22.20
C PRO A 94 1.56 -7.59 -21.02
N VAL A 95 0.43 -8.30 -20.96
CA VAL A 95 0.21 -9.34 -19.96
C VAL A 95 1.29 -10.39 -20.19
N MET A 96 2.31 -10.40 -19.33
CA MET A 96 3.28 -11.49 -19.30
C MET A 96 2.53 -12.68 -18.71
N ALA A 97 1.87 -13.43 -19.59
CA ALA A 97 1.23 -14.69 -19.32
C ALA A 97 2.25 -15.81 -19.08
#